data_AF-A0A949XR29-F1
#
_entry.id   AF-A0A949XR29-F1
#
_cell.length_a   1.000
_cell.length_b   1.000
_cell.length_c   1.000
_cell.angle_alpha   90.00
_cell.angle_beta   90.00
_cell.angle_gamma   90.00
#
_symmetry.space_group_name_H-M   'P 1'
#
loop_
_entity.id
_entity.type
_entity.pdbx_description
1 polymer ?
#
loop_
_entity_poly.entity_id
_entity_poly.type
_entity_poly.pdbx_seq_one_letter_code
_entity_poly.pdbx_strand_id
1 'polypeptide(L)'
;MGQCHLLPQSGRAYRRTVRGAFGLHPNDPPSPLSRGSGQIMGTVAGWKHLIGIVPSPSNGITFDCGVTREMGEDPIEVCAYFASRDCINHVHFRNVRVEKPYEKYTEVFLDEGQVNMFAVMRELVRQKYPRTVYPEHPRALDADRDRAGFKPYYPGGGSYTGFAYNVGYARAMLQAANDTVWAGDR
;
A
#
# COMPACT_ATOMS: atom_id res chain seq x y z
N MET A 1 -0.23 17.20 -5.53
CA MET A 1 -0.37 15.85 -4.95
C MET A 1 -1.17 15.98 -3.67
N GLY A 2 -2.40 15.48 -3.65
CA GLY A 2 -3.26 15.57 -2.46
C GLY A 2 -2.86 14.48 -1.46
N GLN A 3 -2.22 14.87 -0.36
CA GLN A 3 -1.97 13.97 0.77
C GLN A 3 -3.27 13.82 1.56
N CYS A 4 -3.80 12.61 1.66
CA CYS A 4 -4.97 12.33 2.49
C CYS A 4 -4.49 11.73 3.82
N HIS A 5 -4.50 12.51 4.90
CA HIS A 5 -4.37 11.97 6.25
C HIS A 5 -5.71 11.38 6.65
N LEU A 6 -5.81 10.05 6.60
CA LEU A 6 -7.07 9.31 6.73
C LEU A 6 -7.46 8.96 8.18
N LEU A 7 -6.61 9.23 9.17
CA LEU A 7 -6.85 8.80 10.55
C LEU A 7 -7.40 9.94 11.43
N PRO A 8 -8.52 9.74 12.15
CA PRO A 8 -9.09 10.75 13.02
C PRO A 8 -8.19 11.01 14.23
N GLN A 9 -7.88 12.28 14.48
CA GLN A 9 -7.22 12.73 15.70
C GLN A 9 -8.22 12.80 16.86
N SER A 10 -8.58 11.65 17.45
CA SER A 10 -9.32 11.63 18.71
C SER A 10 -8.38 11.21 19.85
N GLY A 11 -8.42 11.99 20.93
CA GLY A 11 -7.41 11.99 21.99
C GLY A 11 -7.20 10.66 22.71
N ARG A 12 -6.00 10.11 22.58
CA ARG A 12 -5.23 9.39 23.61
C ARG A 12 -3.77 9.43 23.18
N ALA A 13 -2.85 9.65 24.11
CA ALA A 13 -1.44 9.87 23.85
C ALA A 13 -0.83 8.78 22.94
N TYR A 14 -0.63 9.07 21.65
CA TYR A 14 0.11 8.20 20.73
C TYR A 14 1.60 8.51 20.86
N ARG A 15 2.29 7.76 21.74
CA ARG A 15 3.74 7.84 21.93
C ARG A 15 4.50 6.98 20.91
N ARG A 16 5.05 7.65 19.89
CA ARG A 16 6.45 7.60 19.39
C ARG A 16 6.46 8.27 18.02
N THR A 17 6.34 9.59 18.00
CA THR A 17 6.59 10.37 16.80
C THR A 17 8.08 10.30 16.49
N VAL A 18 8.45 9.45 15.54
CA VAL A 18 9.78 9.45 14.94
C VAL A 18 9.93 10.78 14.20
N ARG A 19 10.89 11.61 14.61
CA ARG A 19 11.20 12.88 13.91
C ARG A 19 11.98 12.55 12.64
N GLY A 20 11.27 12.19 11.57
CA GLY A 20 11.83 11.80 10.27
C GLY A 20 11.88 10.27 10.09
N ALA A 21 11.12 9.78 9.13
CA ALA A 21 11.02 8.36 8.81
C ALA A 21 11.14 8.16 7.29
N PHE A 22 11.98 7.22 6.88
CA PHE A 22 12.14 6.84 5.49
C PHE A 22 11.38 5.55 5.23
N GLY A 23 10.69 5.50 4.09
CA GLY A 23 10.08 4.28 3.55
C GLY A 23 10.73 4.00 2.21
N LEU A 24 11.59 2.98 2.13
CA LEU A 24 12.07 2.53 0.82
C LEU A 24 10.94 1.74 0.14
N HIS A 25 10.56 2.18 -1.05
CA HIS A 25 9.56 1.49 -1.86
C HIS A 25 10.12 0.16 -2.38
N PRO A 26 9.30 -0.90 -2.47
CA PRO A 26 9.70 -2.10 -3.16
C PRO A 26 10.03 -1.84 -4.62
N ASN A 27 10.78 -2.73 -5.25
CA ASN A 27 10.92 -2.64 -6.69
C ASN A 27 9.61 -3.08 -7.37
N ASP A 28 9.19 -2.32 -8.39
CA ASP A 28 7.94 -2.54 -9.13
C ASP A 28 8.18 -2.35 -10.64
N PRO A 29 8.10 -3.41 -11.48
CA PRO A 29 7.81 -4.79 -11.10
C PRO A 29 8.96 -5.41 -10.28
N PRO A 30 8.69 -6.37 -9.37
CA PRO A 30 9.69 -6.98 -8.50
C PRO A 30 10.58 -8.02 -9.22
N SER A 31 10.85 -7.85 -10.51
CA SER A 31 11.66 -8.80 -11.31
C SER A 31 13.07 -8.97 -10.70
N PRO A 32 13.62 -10.20 -10.60
CA PRO A 32 14.97 -10.42 -10.11
C PRO A 32 16.04 -9.57 -10.81
N LEU A 33 15.84 -9.35 -12.12
CA LEU A 33 16.67 -8.46 -12.93
C LEU A 33 15.80 -7.39 -13.61
N SER A 34 16.17 -6.12 -13.43
CA SER A 34 15.68 -5.00 -14.23
C SER A 34 16.75 -4.58 -15.21
N ARG A 35 16.54 -4.81 -16.51
CA ARG A 35 17.47 -4.39 -17.57
C ARG A 35 18.92 -4.84 -17.31
N GLY A 36 19.10 -6.05 -16.77
CA GLY A 36 20.41 -6.61 -16.42
C GLY A 36 20.96 -6.23 -15.04
N SER A 37 20.24 -5.43 -14.25
CA SER A 37 20.62 -5.06 -12.88
C SER A 37 19.77 -5.78 -11.83
N GLY A 38 20.39 -6.22 -10.73
CA GLY A 38 19.70 -6.84 -9.61
C GLY A 38 18.80 -5.85 -8.85
N GLN A 39 17.67 -6.35 -8.35
CA GLN A 39 16.70 -5.56 -7.59
C GLN A 39 16.72 -5.93 -6.10
N ILE A 40 17.36 -5.09 -5.27
CA ILE A 40 17.55 -5.35 -3.83
C ILE A 40 16.25 -5.35 -3.00
N MET A 41 15.20 -4.67 -3.49
CA MET A 41 13.87 -4.60 -2.88
C MET A 41 12.84 -5.40 -3.69
N GLY A 42 13.28 -6.37 -4.49
CA GLY A 42 12.42 -7.28 -5.26
C GLY A 42 11.97 -8.53 -4.51
N THR A 43 12.31 -8.69 -3.22
CA THR A 43 11.87 -9.84 -2.39
C THR A 43 11.57 -9.42 -0.96
N VAL A 44 10.67 -10.14 -0.27
CA VAL A 44 10.42 -9.93 1.17
C VAL A 44 11.68 -10.19 2.00
N ALA A 45 12.56 -11.09 1.57
CA ALA A 45 13.86 -11.30 2.20
C ALA A 45 14.74 -10.04 2.13
N GLY A 46 14.77 -9.36 0.98
CA GLY A 46 15.45 -8.06 0.82
C GLY A 46 14.87 -6.97 1.72
N TRP A 47 13.54 -6.93 1.86
CA TRP A 47 12.87 -5.98 2.75
C TRP A 47 13.21 -6.25 4.23
N LYS A 48 13.26 -7.53 4.64
CA LYS A 48 13.70 -7.95 5.97
C LYS A 48 15.16 -7.59 6.22
N HIS A 49 16.02 -7.76 5.22
CA HIS A 49 17.42 -7.36 5.30
C HIS A 49 17.54 -5.85 5.52
N LEU A 50 16.84 -5.01 4.72
CA LEU A 50 16.85 -3.56 4.86
C LEU A 50 16.58 -3.10 6.29
N ILE A 51 15.46 -3.53 6.88
CA ILE A 51 15.09 -3.12 8.25
C ILE A 51 16.06 -3.66 9.31
N GLY A 52 16.81 -4.72 8.97
CA GLY A 52 17.83 -5.33 9.83
C GLY A 52 19.19 -4.63 9.76
N ILE A 53 19.52 -3.91 8.67
CA ILE A 53 20.80 -3.18 8.54
C ILE A 53 20.92 -2.12 9.63
N VAL A 54 19.85 -1.34 9.85
CA VAL A 54 19.75 -0.37 10.93
C VAL A 54 18.41 -0.57 11.64
N PRO A 55 18.38 -1.25 12.82
CA PRO A 55 17.17 -1.46 13.61
C PRO A 55 16.64 -0.15 14.21
N SER A 56 15.90 0.62 13.41
CA SER A 56 15.32 1.91 13.79
C SER A 56 13.95 2.08 13.15
N PRO A 57 12.95 2.63 13.87
CA PRO A 57 11.68 3.03 13.27
C PRO A 57 11.82 4.02 12.10
N SER A 58 12.92 4.77 12.03
CA SER A 58 13.21 5.65 10.87
C SER A 58 13.64 4.89 9.61
N ASN A 59 14.11 3.64 9.76
CA ASN A 59 14.53 2.76 8.66
C ASN A 59 13.41 1.75 8.39
N GLY A 60 12.43 2.16 7.59
CA GLY A 60 11.28 1.34 7.26
C GLY A 60 11.06 1.21 5.77
N ILE A 61 9.93 0.59 5.43
CA ILE A 61 9.49 0.37 4.06
C ILE A 61 8.27 1.23 3.74
N THR A 62 8.08 1.50 2.45
CA THR A 62 6.73 1.68 1.93
C THR A 62 6.15 0.30 1.70
N PHE A 63 5.15 -0.10 2.47
CA PHE A 63 4.47 -1.37 2.26
C PHE A 63 3.50 -1.23 1.08
N ASP A 64 3.67 -2.06 0.06
CA ASP A 64 2.76 -2.13 -1.09
C ASP A 64 2.11 -3.51 -1.14
N CYS A 65 0.79 -3.55 -0.94
CA CYS A 65 0.04 -4.82 -0.96
C CYS A 65 -0.09 -5.42 -2.37
N GLY A 66 -0.06 -4.59 -3.40
CA GLY A 66 0.01 -5.00 -4.80
C GLY A 66 1.35 -5.69 -5.10
N VAL A 67 2.49 -5.02 -4.86
CA VAL A 67 3.82 -5.62 -5.10
C VAL A 67 4.01 -6.90 -4.27
N THR A 68 3.52 -6.92 -3.03
CA THR A 68 3.57 -8.14 -2.21
C THR A 68 2.89 -9.31 -2.92
N ARG A 69 1.72 -9.07 -3.51
CA ARG A 69 1.02 -10.09 -4.29
C ARG A 69 1.75 -10.45 -5.59
N GLU A 70 2.37 -9.48 -6.26
CA GLU A 70 3.18 -9.69 -7.47
C GLU A 70 4.38 -10.60 -7.22
N MET A 71 4.95 -10.59 -6.02
CA MET A 71 6.00 -11.52 -5.59
C MET A 71 5.45 -12.92 -5.22
N GLY A 72 4.13 -13.12 -5.25
CA GLY A 72 3.48 -14.38 -4.87
C GLY A 72 3.30 -14.55 -3.36
N GLU A 73 3.56 -13.51 -2.56
CA GLU A 73 3.47 -13.53 -1.11
C GLU A 73 2.05 -13.17 -0.63
N ASP A 74 1.74 -13.44 0.64
CA ASP A 74 0.49 -12.99 1.27
C ASP A 74 0.65 -11.55 1.81
N PRO A 75 -0.09 -10.56 1.26
CA PRO A 75 -0.02 -9.18 1.73
C PRO A 75 -0.37 -8.99 3.20
N ILE A 76 -1.24 -9.82 3.78
CA ILE A 76 -1.70 -9.70 5.16
C ILE A 76 -0.60 -10.16 6.12
N GLU A 77 0.04 -11.31 5.84
CA GLU A 77 1.14 -11.83 6.66
C GLU A 77 2.36 -10.91 6.61
N VAL A 78 2.68 -10.40 5.42
CA VAL A 78 3.76 -9.44 5.22
C VAL A 78 3.46 -8.12 5.94
N CYS A 79 2.24 -7.59 5.82
CA CYS A 79 1.81 -6.43 6.59
C CYS A 79 1.98 -6.65 8.09
N ALA A 80 1.48 -7.77 8.62
CA ALA A 80 1.58 -8.12 10.03
C ALA A 80 3.05 -8.15 10.50
N TYR A 81 3.96 -8.73 9.71
CA TYR A 81 5.37 -8.82 10.04
C TYR A 81 6.05 -7.44 10.18
N PHE A 82 5.86 -6.56 9.20
CA PHE A 82 6.51 -5.25 9.21
C PHE A 82 5.82 -4.26 10.15
N ALA A 83 4.49 -4.30 10.24
CA ALA A 83 3.71 -3.43 11.13
C ALA A 83 4.01 -3.70 12.60
N SER A 84 4.12 -4.98 13.01
CA SER A 84 4.42 -5.34 14.40
C SER A 84 5.81 -4.89 14.87
N ARG A 85 6.67 -4.44 13.94
CA ARG A 85 8.02 -3.94 14.18
C ARG A 85 8.11 -2.41 14.07
N ASP A 86 6.99 -1.73 13.82
CA ASP A 86 6.94 -0.30 13.53
C ASP A 86 7.83 0.10 12.34
N CYS A 87 7.95 -0.79 11.35
CA CYS A 87 8.81 -0.61 10.17
C CYS A 87 8.02 -0.29 8.89
N ILE A 88 6.70 -0.14 8.95
CA ILE A 88 5.92 0.43 7.85
C ILE A 88 5.87 1.93 8.05
N ASN A 89 6.47 2.69 7.13
CA ASN A 89 6.52 4.15 7.19
C ASN A 89 5.57 4.84 6.20
N HIS A 90 5.13 4.11 5.18
CA HIS A 90 4.15 4.54 4.19
C HIS A 90 3.42 3.30 3.67
N VAL A 91 2.18 3.43 3.18
CA VAL A 91 1.44 2.33 2.54
C VAL A 91 0.99 2.74 1.15
N HIS A 92 1.32 1.93 0.15
CA HIS A 92 0.66 1.96 -1.16
C HIS A 92 -0.45 0.91 -1.18
N PHE A 93 -1.67 1.37 -1.40
CA PHE A 93 -2.87 0.58 -1.30
C PHE A 93 -3.47 0.45 -2.69
N ARG A 94 -3.04 -0.59 -3.41
CA ARG A 94 -3.45 -0.92 -4.79
C ARG A 94 -3.70 -2.42 -4.93
N ASN A 95 -4.38 -2.80 -6.00
CA ASN A 95 -4.74 -4.20 -6.25
C ASN A 95 -4.35 -4.64 -7.66
N VAL A 96 -4.05 -5.93 -7.80
CA VAL A 96 -3.50 -6.53 -9.00
C VAL A 96 -4.11 -7.89 -9.28
N ARG A 97 -4.05 -8.32 -10.54
CA ARG A 97 -4.20 -9.71 -10.95
C ARG A 97 -2.86 -10.23 -11.41
N VAL A 98 -2.33 -11.23 -10.71
CA VAL A 98 -1.05 -11.85 -11.06
C VAL A 98 -1.32 -13.10 -11.90
N GLU A 99 -0.71 -13.13 -13.07
CA GLU A 99 -0.71 -14.31 -13.95
C GLU A 99 0.52 -15.19 -13.65
N LYS A 100 1.67 -14.56 -13.42
CA LYS A 100 2.92 -15.22 -13.07
C LYS A 100 3.70 -14.34 -12.09
N PRO A 101 3.94 -14.79 -10.85
CA PRO A 101 4.72 -14.03 -9.88
C PRO A 101 6.07 -13.59 -10.46
N TYR A 102 6.52 -12.40 -10.05
CA TYR A 102 7.77 -11.75 -10.49
C TYR A 102 7.86 -11.37 -11.98
N GLU A 103 6.88 -11.75 -12.82
CA GLU A 103 7.01 -11.62 -14.27
C GLU A 103 5.81 -10.95 -14.93
N LYS A 104 4.58 -11.33 -14.57
CA LYS A 104 3.38 -10.92 -15.28
C LYS A 104 2.21 -10.68 -14.35
N TYR A 105 1.78 -9.42 -14.28
CA TYR A 105 0.58 -8.99 -13.57
C TYR A 105 -0.10 -7.85 -14.34
N THR A 106 -1.36 -7.58 -13.97
CA THR A 106 -2.13 -6.42 -14.44
C THR A 106 -2.67 -5.68 -13.24
N GLU A 107 -2.49 -4.36 -13.23
CA GLU A 107 -3.15 -3.49 -12.27
C GLU A 107 -4.63 -3.30 -12.62
N VAL A 108 -5.46 -3.34 -11.59
CA VAL A 108 -6.92 -3.30 -11.71
C VAL A 108 -7.50 -2.32 -10.69
N PHE A 109 -8.81 -2.09 -10.73
CA PHE A 109 -9.47 -1.35 -9.66
C PHE A 109 -9.33 -2.09 -8.32
N LEU A 110 -9.41 -1.35 -7.21
CA LEU A 110 -9.15 -1.87 -5.86
C LEU A 110 -10.01 -3.08 -5.49
N ASP A 111 -11.23 -3.16 -6.03
CA ASP A 111 -12.24 -4.20 -5.82
C ASP A 111 -12.18 -5.36 -6.82
N GLU A 112 -11.34 -5.25 -7.86
CA GLU A 112 -11.31 -6.23 -8.96
C GLU A 112 -10.10 -7.16 -8.92
N GLY A 113 -9.17 -6.98 -7.98
CA GLY A 113 -7.92 -7.75 -7.92
C GLY A 113 -7.96 -8.96 -6.99
N GLN A 114 -6.78 -9.49 -6.71
CA GLN A 114 -6.58 -10.71 -5.91
C GLN A 114 -6.23 -10.41 -4.44
N VAL A 115 -5.85 -9.18 -4.11
CA VAL A 115 -5.56 -8.77 -2.74
C VAL A 115 -6.89 -8.54 -2.00
N ASN A 116 -7.04 -9.14 -0.83
CA ASN A 116 -8.14 -8.82 0.07
C ASN A 116 -7.88 -7.47 0.74
N MET A 117 -8.32 -6.41 0.07
CA MET A 117 -8.06 -5.02 0.49
C MET A 117 -8.62 -4.70 1.88
N PHE A 118 -9.79 -5.26 2.21
CA PHE A 118 -10.37 -5.12 3.55
C PHE A 118 -9.49 -5.76 4.63
N ALA A 119 -8.99 -6.98 4.39
CA ALA A 119 -8.13 -7.67 5.35
C ALA A 119 -6.79 -6.94 5.56
N VAL A 120 -6.20 -6.38 4.50
CA VAL A 120 -4.99 -5.53 4.61
C VAL A 120 -5.28 -4.30 5.47
N MET A 121 -6.38 -3.58 5.19
CA MET A 121 -6.75 -2.40 5.98
C MET A 121 -7.03 -2.77 7.45
N ARG A 122 -7.71 -3.88 7.69
CA ARG A 122 -7.99 -4.39 9.04
C ARG A 122 -6.71 -4.73 9.79
N GLU A 123 -5.73 -5.32 9.12
CA GLU A 123 -4.42 -5.60 9.72
C GLU A 123 -3.68 -4.31 10.10
N LEU A 124 -3.67 -3.29 9.23
CA LEU A 124 -3.11 -1.97 9.54
C LEU A 124 -3.79 -1.32 10.76
N VAL A 125 -5.13 -1.38 10.83
CA VAL A 125 -5.91 -0.86 11.98
C VAL A 125 -5.60 -1.65 13.25
N ARG A 126 -5.57 -2.98 13.19
CA ARG A 126 -5.22 -3.86 14.33
C ARG A 126 -3.85 -3.55 14.90
N GLN A 127 -2.89 -3.23 14.03
CA GLN A 127 -1.53 -2.85 14.38
C GLN A 127 -1.40 -1.38 14.81
N LYS A 128 -2.52 -0.63 14.83
CA LYS A 128 -2.57 0.79 15.19
C LYS A 128 -1.63 1.64 14.33
N TYR A 129 -1.51 1.29 13.04
CA TYR A 129 -0.68 2.01 12.08
C TYR A 129 -1.08 3.50 12.02
N PRO A 130 -0.19 4.45 12.35
CA PRO A 130 -0.58 5.85 12.53
C PRO A 130 -0.27 6.76 11.33
N ARG A 131 0.28 6.21 10.24
CA ARG A 131 0.84 6.99 9.13
C ARG A 131 -0.06 6.93 7.89
N THR A 132 0.41 7.49 6.77
CA THR A 132 -0.40 7.65 5.55
C THR A 132 -0.63 6.33 4.82
N VAL A 133 -1.89 6.08 4.48
CA VAL A 133 -2.29 5.11 3.44
C VAL A 133 -2.55 5.88 2.15
N TYR A 134 -1.82 5.56 1.09
CA TYR A 134 -1.94 6.19 -0.22
C TYR A 134 -2.62 5.23 -1.21
N PRO A 135 -3.88 5.51 -1.61
CA PRO A 135 -4.58 4.74 -2.63
C PRO A 135 -4.00 5.07 -4.01
N GLU A 136 -3.08 4.23 -4.48
CA GLU A 136 -2.23 4.49 -5.64
C GLU A 136 -2.89 4.02 -6.96
N HIS A 137 -2.29 4.41 -8.10
CA HIS A 137 -2.58 3.95 -9.45
C HIS A 137 -4.07 3.89 -9.81
N PRO A 138 -4.80 5.02 -9.75
CA PRO A 138 -6.17 5.05 -10.22
C PRO A 138 -6.26 4.56 -11.66
N ARG A 139 -7.29 3.76 -11.96
CA ARG A 139 -7.61 3.37 -13.33
C ARG A 139 -8.52 4.42 -13.97
N ALA A 140 -8.35 4.65 -15.26
CA ALA A 140 -9.14 5.66 -15.98
C ALA A 140 -10.60 5.22 -16.12
N LEU A 141 -11.49 6.06 -15.61
CA LEU A 141 -12.94 5.99 -15.87
C LEU A 141 -13.29 6.81 -17.11
N ASP A 142 -14.46 6.58 -17.70
CA ASP A 142 -14.92 7.34 -18.87
C ASP A 142 -14.94 8.85 -18.60
N ALA A 143 -15.39 9.25 -17.40
CA ALA A 143 -15.35 10.65 -16.97
C ALA A 143 -13.93 11.25 -16.91
N ASP A 144 -12.87 10.44 -16.70
CA ASP A 144 -11.50 10.92 -16.86
C ASP A 144 -11.15 11.13 -18.35
N ARG A 145 -11.59 10.22 -19.23
CA ARG A 145 -11.30 10.21 -20.67
C ARG A 145 -12.02 11.33 -21.42
N ASP A 146 -13.22 11.67 -20.99
CA ASP A 146 -14.04 12.73 -21.57
C ASP A 146 -13.50 14.14 -21.27
N ARG A 147 -12.55 14.25 -20.34
CA ARG A 147 -11.92 15.53 -20.00
C ARG A 147 -11.03 15.99 -21.14
N ALA A 148 -11.28 17.22 -21.63
CA ALA A 148 -10.44 17.85 -22.64
C ALA A 148 -8.95 17.84 -22.23
N GLY A 149 -8.11 17.30 -23.11
CA GLY A 149 -6.66 17.21 -22.88
C GLY A 149 -6.22 16.09 -21.93
N PHE A 150 -7.09 15.11 -21.63
CA PHE A 150 -6.72 13.95 -20.82
C PHE A 150 -5.52 13.21 -21.41
N LYS A 151 -4.46 13.10 -20.61
CA LYS A 151 -3.25 12.34 -20.91
C LYS A 151 -2.87 11.54 -19.66
N PRO A 152 -2.99 10.20 -19.68
CA PRO A 152 -2.67 9.40 -18.53
C PRO A 152 -1.15 9.37 -18.30
N TYR A 153 -0.72 9.37 -17.03
CA TYR A 153 0.71 9.32 -16.67
C TYR A 153 1.35 7.95 -17.00
N TYR A 154 0.55 6.89 -16.97
CA TYR A 154 0.92 5.51 -17.30
C TYR A 154 -0.23 4.83 -18.07
N PRO A 155 0.04 3.71 -18.77
CA PRO A 155 -0.98 3.00 -19.53
C PRO A 155 -2.22 2.63 -18.69
N GLY A 156 -3.38 3.15 -19.10
CA GLY A 156 -4.67 2.93 -18.42
C GLY A 156 -4.87 3.71 -17.11
N GLY A 157 -3.96 4.62 -16.77
CA GLY A 157 -4.06 5.46 -15.58
C GLY A 157 -5.16 6.52 -15.65
N GLY A 158 -5.90 6.69 -14.57
CA GLY A 158 -6.95 7.70 -14.42
C GLY A 158 -6.43 9.05 -13.93
N SER A 159 -7.36 9.97 -13.72
CA SER A 159 -7.05 11.29 -13.16
C SER A 159 -7.89 11.55 -11.91
N TYR A 160 -8.50 12.73 -11.81
CA TYR A 160 -9.28 13.16 -10.66
C TYR A 160 -10.39 12.16 -10.29
N THR A 161 -11.12 11.62 -11.27
CA THR A 161 -12.25 10.72 -11.01
C THR A 161 -11.75 9.38 -10.48
N GLY A 162 -10.76 8.76 -11.13
CA GLY A 162 -10.14 7.55 -10.63
C GLY A 162 -9.50 7.72 -9.24
N PHE A 163 -8.88 8.87 -8.94
CA PHE A 163 -8.37 9.16 -7.59
C PHE A 163 -9.50 9.29 -6.57
N ALA A 164 -10.60 9.95 -6.93
CA ALA A 164 -11.76 10.06 -6.06
C ALA A 164 -12.35 8.68 -5.73
N TYR A 165 -12.42 7.78 -6.73
CA TYR A 165 -12.79 6.38 -6.52
C TYR A 165 -11.87 5.68 -5.52
N ASN A 166 -10.55 5.73 -5.76
CA ASN A 166 -9.57 5.05 -4.89
C ASN A 166 -9.59 5.57 -3.45
N VAL A 167 -9.67 6.89 -3.27
CA VAL A 167 -9.77 7.52 -1.94
C VAL A 167 -11.08 7.14 -1.26
N GLY A 168 -12.20 7.15 -1.98
CA GLY A 168 -13.50 6.73 -1.47
C GLY A 168 -13.49 5.28 -0.98
N TYR A 169 -12.96 4.37 -1.81
CA TYR A 169 -12.82 2.96 -1.48
C TYR A 169 -11.94 2.73 -0.24
N ALA A 170 -10.73 3.34 -0.21
CA ALA A 170 -9.83 3.20 0.92
C ALA A 170 -10.43 3.76 2.23
N ARG A 171 -11.17 4.87 2.17
CA ARG A 171 -11.91 5.42 3.31
C ARG A 171 -12.98 4.46 3.81
N ALA A 172 -13.75 3.85 2.90
CA ALA A 172 -14.76 2.87 3.26
C ALA A 172 -14.14 1.63 3.94
N MET A 173 -13.03 1.12 3.40
CA MET A 173 -12.29 0.01 4.02
C MET A 173 -11.79 0.38 5.42
N LEU A 174 -11.28 1.60 5.61
CA LEU A 174 -10.83 2.07 6.92
C LEU A 174 -11.98 2.19 7.91
N GLN A 175 -13.13 2.72 7.50
CA GLN A 175 -14.32 2.80 8.36
C GLN A 175 -14.77 1.40 8.80
N ALA A 176 -14.94 0.48 7.85
CA ALA A 176 -15.33 -0.90 8.14
C ALA A 176 -14.29 -1.64 9.03
N ALA A 177 -13.00 -1.37 8.83
CA ALA A 177 -11.93 -1.98 9.62
C ALA A 177 -11.97 -1.50 11.08
N ASN A 178 -12.21 -0.20 11.31
CA ASN A 178 -12.37 0.34 12.66
C ASN A 178 -13.59 -0.26 13.37
N ASP A 179 -14.73 -0.37 12.67
CA ASP A 179 -15.96 -0.91 13.25
C ASP A 179 -15.83 -2.38 13.65
N THR A 180 -15.09 -3.17 12.85
CA THR A 180 -14.90 -4.61 13.10
C THR A 180 -13.86 -4.91 14.17
N VAL A 181 -12.75 -4.15 14.24
CA VAL A 181 -11.77 -4.30 15.33
C VAL A 181 -12.38 -3.86 16.67
N TRP A 182 -13.16 -2.78 16.67
CA TRP A 182 -13.87 -2.29 17.88
C TRP A 182 -15.00 -3.21 18.36
N ALA A 183 -15.50 -4.11 17.51
CA ALA A 183 -16.48 -5.12 17.90
C ALA A 183 -15.85 -6.34 18.59
N GLY A 184 -14.56 -6.61 18.38
CA GLY A 184 -13.84 -7.74 19.02
C GLY A 184 -13.27 -7.43 20.41
N ASP A 185 -13.16 -6.14 20.77
CA ASP A 185 -12.67 -5.65 22.08
C ASP A 185 -13.84 -5.27 23.04
N ARG A 186 -15.08 -5.64 22.70
CA ARG A 186 -16.29 -5.43 23.54
C ARG A 186 -16.79 -6.72 24.17
#